data_AF-A0A1F9Y011-F1
#
_entry.id   AF-A0A1F9Y011-F1
#
_cell.length_a   1.000
_cell.length_b   1.000
_cell.length_c   1.000
_cell.angle_alpha   90.00
_cell.angle_beta   90.00
_cell.angle_gamma   90.00
#
_symmetry.space_group_name_H-M   'P 1'
#
loop_
_entity.id
_entity.type
_entity.pdbx_description
1 polymer ?
#
loop_
_entity_poly.entity_id
_entity_poly.type
_entity_poly.pdbx_seq_one_letter_code
_entity_poly.pdbx_strand_id
1 'polypeptide(L)'
;MAEICKFSFNQPITKEALEERMLLAILTTECVFSKAKVRLHGRYCVTDDTAIIDVSSPVGEHIAEVFTGLLLRNMKEDAFTVQRLPIKEKPENGKD
;
A
#
# COMPACT_ATOMS: atom_id res chain seq x y z
N MET A 1 6.91 -6.82 13.53
CA MET A 1 5.92 -5.83 14.01
C MET A 1 4.92 -5.62 12.89
N ALA A 2 3.64 -5.48 13.20
CA ALA A 2 2.63 -5.16 12.20
C ALA A 2 2.81 -3.69 11.82
N GLU A 3 3.12 -3.42 10.55
CA GLU A 3 3.44 -2.09 10.04
C GLU A 3 2.70 -1.85 8.72
N ILE A 4 2.32 -0.61 8.47
CA ILE A 4 1.70 -0.17 7.22
C ILE A 4 2.53 0.94 6.59
N CYS A 5 2.49 1.02 5.27
CA CYS A 5 2.83 2.22 4.53
C CYS A 5 1.52 2.92 4.13
N LYS A 6 1.34 4.16 4.60
CA LYS A 6 0.24 5.05 4.21
C LYS A 6 0.75 6.05 3.17
N PHE A 7 0.12 6.06 2.02
CA PHE A 7 0.35 6.99 0.92
C PHE A 7 -0.77 8.03 0.95
N SER A 8 -0.42 9.31 1.03
CA SER A 8 -1.39 10.42 0.98
C SER A 8 -1.07 11.34 -0.18
N PHE A 9 -2.10 11.70 -0.95
CA PHE A 9 -1.96 12.42 -2.21
C PHE A 9 -2.37 13.90 -2.06
N ASN A 10 -1.52 14.80 -2.55
CA ASN A 10 -1.71 16.25 -2.44
C ASN A 10 -2.37 16.85 -3.70
N GLN A 11 -2.63 16.01 -4.70
CA GLN A 11 -3.28 16.38 -5.96
C GLN A 11 -4.50 15.48 -6.20
N PRO A 12 -5.52 15.97 -6.93
CA PRO A 12 -6.67 15.15 -7.30
C PRO A 12 -6.20 13.92 -8.10
N ILE A 13 -6.40 12.74 -7.53
CA ILE A 13 -6.21 11.47 -8.18
C ILE A 13 -7.48 10.66 -7.95
N THR A 14 -8.00 10.01 -8.99
CA THR A 14 -9.21 9.20 -8.82
C THR A 14 -8.83 7.89 -8.14
N LYS A 15 -9.77 7.35 -7.36
CA LYS A 15 -9.63 6.03 -6.75
C LYS A 15 -9.30 4.96 -7.81
N GLU A 16 -9.96 5.00 -8.95
CA GLU A 16 -9.74 4.06 -10.06
C GLU A 16 -8.29 4.11 -10.54
N ALA A 17 -7.72 5.30 -10.67
CA ALA A 17 -6.33 5.46 -11.12
C ALA A 17 -5.32 4.98 -10.06
N LEU A 18 -5.65 5.04 -8.77
CA LEU A 18 -4.86 4.43 -7.71
C LEU A 18 -4.98 2.90 -7.71
N GLU A 19 -6.18 2.37 -7.89
CA GLU A 19 -6.45 0.93 -7.98
C GLU A 19 -5.71 0.30 -9.18
N GLU A 20 -5.68 0.96 -10.34
CA GLU A 20 -4.93 0.50 -11.51
C GLU A 20 -3.42 0.38 -11.22
N ARG A 21 -2.84 1.38 -10.55
CA ARG A 21 -1.43 1.36 -10.15
C ARG A 21 -1.15 0.30 -9.10
N MET A 22 -2.06 0.12 -8.15
CA MET A 22 -1.97 -0.94 -7.13
C MET A 22 -2.01 -2.32 -7.76
N LEU A 23 -2.93 -2.54 -8.70
CA LEU A 23 -3.03 -3.78 -9.46
C LEU A 23 -1.74 -4.08 -10.22
N LEU A 24 -1.14 -3.08 -10.88
CA LEU A 24 0.14 -3.25 -11.55
C LEU A 24 1.28 -3.62 -10.57
N ALA A 25 1.31 -3.01 -9.38
CA ALA A 25 2.28 -3.36 -8.35
C ALA A 25 2.11 -4.80 -7.85
N ILE A 26 0.86 -5.26 -7.68
CA ILE A 26 0.53 -6.63 -7.32
C ILE A 26 0.99 -7.61 -8.39
N LEU A 27 0.62 -7.38 -9.66
CA LEU A 27 1.01 -8.24 -10.78
C LEU A 27 2.54 -8.34 -10.92
N THR A 28 3.24 -7.23 -10.74
CA THR A 28 4.71 -7.21 -10.73
C THR A 28 5.28 -8.06 -9.58
N THR A 29 4.67 -7.95 -8.39
CA THR A 29 5.06 -8.74 -7.21
C THR A 29 4.80 -10.24 -7.43
N GLU A 30 3.74 -10.62 -8.16
CA GLU A 30 3.45 -12.02 -8.49
C GLU A 30 4.56 -12.67 -9.31
N CYS A 31 5.29 -11.90 -10.13
CA CYS A 31 6.46 -12.38 -10.88
C CYS A 31 7.65 -12.78 -9.99
N VAL A 32 7.71 -12.25 -8.76
CA VAL A 32 8.78 -12.53 -7.80
C VAL A 32 8.38 -13.61 -6.79
N PHE A 33 7.15 -13.54 -6.26
CA PHE A 33 6.72 -14.36 -5.12
C PHE A 33 5.71 -15.46 -5.47
N SER A 34 5.21 -15.54 -6.70
CA SER A 34 4.02 -16.28 -7.15
C SER A 34 2.69 -15.66 -6.73
N LYS A 35 1.68 -15.84 -7.60
CA LYS A 35 0.30 -15.39 -7.38
C LYS A 35 -0.33 -15.90 -6.08
N ALA A 36 -0.10 -17.17 -5.72
CA ALA A 36 -0.66 -17.75 -4.50
C ALA A 36 -0.11 -17.07 -3.23
N LYS A 37 1.20 -16.84 -3.19
CA LYS A 37 1.85 -16.18 -2.04
C LYS A 37 1.40 -14.72 -1.92
N VAL A 38 1.30 -14.01 -3.04
CA VAL A 38 0.80 -12.61 -3.05
C VAL A 38 -0.65 -12.56 -2.56
N ARG A 39 -1.50 -13.49 -2.97
CA ARG A 39 -2.91 -13.55 -2.53
C ARG A 39 -3.06 -13.77 -1.02
N LEU A 40 -2.15 -14.53 -0.39
CA LEU A 40 -2.21 -14.85 1.04
C LEU A 40 -1.62 -13.75 1.92
N HIS A 41 -0.63 -13.03 1.43
CA HIS A 41 0.18 -12.10 2.24
C HIS A 41 0.07 -10.63 1.82
N GLY A 42 -0.46 -10.34 0.64
CA GLY A 42 -0.73 -8.98 0.18
C GLY A 42 -2.04 -8.46 0.75
N ARG A 43 -1.97 -7.37 1.51
CA ARG A 43 -3.13 -6.66 2.03
C ARG A 43 -2.97 -5.17 1.77
N TYR A 44 -3.99 -4.56 1.21
CA TYR A 44 -4.00 -3.13 0.91
C TYR A 44 -5.42 -2.58 1.01
N CYS A 45 -5.52 -1.26 1.06
CA CYS A 45 -6.78 -0.53 0.97
C CYS A 45 -6.55 0.74 0.17
N VAL A 46 -7.41 1.01 -0.82
CA VAL A 46 -7.41 2.25 -1.59
C VAL A 46 -8.72 3.00 -1.35
N THR A 47 -8.58 4.29 -1.13
CA THR A 47 -9.66 5.28 -0.99
C THR A 47 -9.39 6.43 -1.96
N ASP A 48 -10.24 7.45 -1.96
CA ASP A 48 -10.15 8.55 -2.93
C ASP A 48 -8.87 9.40 -2.75
N ASP A 49 -8.29 9.46 -1.55
CA ASP A 49 -7.14 10.32 -1.23
C ASP A 49 -5.95 9.58 -0.60
N THR A 50 -6.11 8.28 -0.35
CA THR A 50 -5.15 7.48 0.42
C THR A 50 -5.05 6.07 -0.14
N ALA A 51 -3.83 5.55 -0.19
CA ALA A 51 -3.56 4.12 -0.34
C ALA A 51 -2.80 3.61 0.90
N ILE A 52 -3.17 2.44 1.40
CA ILE A 52 -2.54 1.79 2.56
C ILE A 52 -2.09 0.41 2.13
N ILE A 53 -0.84 0.05 2.44
CA ILE A 53 -0.29 -1.28 2.20
C ILE A 53 0.21 -1.84 3.52
N ASP A 54 -0.21 -3.05 3.87
CA ASP A 54 0.38 -3.83 4.96
C ASP A 54 1.77 -4.28 4.54
N VAL A 55 2.80 -3.85 5.28
CA VAL A 55 4.21 -4.17 5.03
C VAL A 55 4.79 -5.07 6.12
N SER A 56 3.94 -5.83 6.83
CA SER A 56 4.37 -6.81 7.83
C SER A 56 4.93 -8.11 7.23
N SER A 57 4.96 -8.21 5.89
CA SER A 57 5.49 -9.36 5.16
C SER A 57 6.38 -8.91 3.99
N PRO A 58 7.32 -9.77 3.53
CA PRO A 58 8.13 -9.46 2.34
C PRO A 58 7.30 -9.21 1.08
N VAL A 59 6.10 -9.81 0.97
CA VAL A 59 5.16 -9.54 -0.11
C VAL A 59 4.65 -8.11 -0.03
N GLY A 60 4.19 -7.70 1.16
CA GLY A 60 3.68 -6.36 1.40
C GLY A 60 4.73 -5.27 1.18
N GLU A 61 5.94 -5.48 1.70
CA GLU A 61 7.09 -4.60 1.48
C GLU A 61 7.37 -4.43 -0.01
N HIS A 62 7.40 -5.52 -0.78
CA HIS A 62 7.68 -5.44 -2.21
C HIS A 62 6.56 -4.75 -3.00
N ILE A 63 5.29 -4.96 -2.64
CA ILE A 63 4.16 -4.22 -3.23
C ILE A 63 4.35 -2.72 -2.97
N ALA A 64 4.72 -2.32 -1.74
CA ALA A 64 4.93 -0.92 -1.39
C ALA A 64 6.10 -0.28 -2.16
N GLU A 65 7.20 -1.01 -2.35
CA GLU A 65 8.34 -0.56 -3.15
C GLU A 65 7.98 -0.35 -4.62
N VAL A 66 7.33 -1.34 -5.24
CA VAL A 66 6.91 -1.25 -6.65
C VAL A 66 5.88 -0.13 -6.83
N PHE A 67 4.89 -0.05 -5.94
CA PHE A 67 3.88 1.01 -5.98
C PHE A 67 4.51 2.40 -5.86
N THR A 68 5.46 2.59 -4.93
CA THR A 68 6.23 3.83 -4.79
C THR A 68 6.97 4.17 -6.09
N GLY A 69 7.64 3.18 -6.70
CA GLY A 69 8.34 3.37 -7.98
C GLY A 69 7.41 3.75 -9.13
N LEU A 70 6.21 3.18 -9.20
CA LEU A 70 5.20 3.55 -10.20
C LEU A 70 4.69 4.98 -9.99
N LEU A 71 4.49 5.41 -8.74
CA LEU A 71 4.08 6.78 -8.45
C LEU A 71 5.16 7.80 -8.82
N LEU A 72 6.42 7.55 -8.45
CA LEU A 72 7.55 8.43 -8.76
C LEU A 72 7.81 8.59 -10.27
N ARG A 73 7.46 7.60 -11.09
CA ARG A 73 7.60 7.69 -12.55
C ARG A 73 6.49 8.50 -13.21
N ASN A 74 5.31 8.55 -12.60
CA ASN A 74 4.10 9.07 -13.23
C ASN A 74 3.61 10.39 -12.59
N MET A 75 4.21 10.79 -11.46
CA MET A 75 3.84 11.98 -10.70
C MET A 75 5.08 12.80 -10.38
N LYS A 76 4.88 14.08 -10.07
CA LYS A 76 5.95 14.91 -9.48
C LYS A 76 6.26 14.40 -8.07
N GLU A 77 7.50 14.59 -7.63
CA GLU A 77 8.01 14.09 -6.35
C GLU A 77 7.24 14.63 -5.13
N ASP A 78 6.63 15.82 -5.25
CA ASP A 78 5.83 16.47 -4.21
C ASP A 78 4.32 16.14 -4.26
N ALA A 79 3.89 15.31 -5.22
CA ALA A 79 2.47 15.01 -5.44
C ALA A 79 1.89 14.05 -4.40
N PHE A 80 2.74 13.33 -3.65
CA PHE A 80 2.31 12.42 -2.59
C PHE A 80 3.34 12.33 -1.47
N THR A 81 2.93 11.80 -0.33
CA THR A 81 3.79 11.49 0.81
C THR A 81 3.63 10.03 1.20
N VAL A 82 4.68 9.44 1.80
CA VAL A 82 4.65 8.07 2.32
C VAL A 82 5.02 8.10 3.79
N GLN A 83 4.18 7.49 4.63
CA GLN A 83 4.40 7.36 6.07
C GLN A 83 4.40 5.87 6.44
N ARG A 84 5.48 5.41 7.09
CA ARG A 84 5.54 4.09 7.69
C ARG A 84 5.02 4.18 9.13
N LEU A 85 3.96 3.45 9.44
CA LEU A 85 3.25 3.53 10.72
C LEU A 85 3.15 2.14 11.34
N PRO A 86 3.32 2.00 12.67
CA PRO A 86 2.97 0.78 13.36
C PRO A 86 1.45 0.58 13.33
N ILE A 87 0.99 -0.65 13.12
CA ILE A 87 -0.42 -1.00 13.32
C ILE A 87 -0.66 -0.95 14.83
N LYS A 88 -1.36 0.08 15.30
CA LYS A 88 -1.93 0.07 16.65
C LYS A 88 -3.03 -0.97 16.67
N GLU A 89 -2.82 -2.07 17.38
CA GLU A 89 -3.93 -2.91 17.83
C GLU A 89 -4.91 -2.01 18.59
N LYS A 90 -6.20 -2.07 18.26
CA LYS A 90 -7.22 -1.31 19.01
C LYS A 90 -7.00 -1.56 20.50
N PRO A 91 -7.12 -0.55 21.38
CA PRO A 91 -7.25 -0.86 22.80
C PRO A 91 -8.50 -1.76 22.94
N GLU A 92 -8.35 -2.92 23.58
CA GLU A 92 -9.50 -3.68 24.06
C GLU A 92 -10.39 -2.70 24.81
N ASN A 93 -11.59 -2.43 24.28
CA ASN A 93 -12.56 -1.65 25.03
C ASN A 93 -12.77 -2.37 26.35
N GLY A 94 -12.53 -1.62 27.43
CA GLY A 94 -12.65 -2.08 28.79
C GLY A 94 -14.03 -2.66 29.07
N LYS A 95 -14.03 -3.61 30.00
CA LYS A 95 -15.21 -3.98 30.79
C LYS A 95 -15.88 -2.72 31.32
N ASP A 96 -17.18 -2.61 31.10
CA ASP A 96 -18.17 -2.11 32.06
C ASP A 96 -19.50 -2.84 31.78
#